data_AF-A0A1V5ZND7-F1
#
_entry.id   AF-A0A1V5ZND7-F1
#
_cell.length_a   1.000
_cell.length_b   1.000
_cell.length_c   1.000
_cell.angle_alpha   90.00
_cell.angle_beta   90.00
_cell.angle_gamma   90.00
#
_symmetry.space_group_name_H-M   'P 1'
#
loop_
_entity.id
_entity.type
_entity.pdbx_description
1 polymer ?
#
loop_
_entity_poly.entity_id
_entity_poly.type
_entity_poly.pdbx_seq_one_letter_code
_entity_poly.pdbx_strand_id
1 'polypeptide(L)' 'MNPQIVVETAIENASPLMMVKSKRLGGSVYQVPVEVKQNKRLFYAMRWILDAVRSKS' A
#
# COMPACT_ATOMS: atom_id res chain seq x y z
N MET A 1 9.19 -25.11 -1.63
CA MET A 1 8.90 -23.65 -1.57
C MET A 1 9.22 -23.18 -0.15
N ASN A 2 10.20 -22.30 0.03
CA ASN A 2 10.53 -21.79 1.36
C ASN A 2 9.50 -20.71 1.74
N PRO A 3 8.69 -20.90 2.81
CA PRO A 3 7.63 -19.96 3.17
C PRO A 3 8.18 -18.56 3.51
N GLN A 4 9.41 -18.45 4.01
CA GLN A 4 10.03 -17.17 4.31
C GLN A 4 10.22 -16.33 3.04
N ILE A 5 10.80 -16.93 2.00
CA ILE A 5 11.06 -16.25 0.72
C ILE A 5 9.73 -15.80 0.09
N VAL A 6 8.69 -16.64 0.18
CA VAL A 6 7.36 -16.31 -0.35
C VAL A 6 6.78 -15.07 0.33
N VAL A 7 6.91 -14.97 1.66
CA VAL A 7 6.43 -13.83 2.43
C VAL A 7 7.22 -12.56 2.08
N GLU A 8 8.54 -12.67 1.98
CA GLU A 8 9.41 -11.54 1.60
C GLU A 8 9.03 -11.01 0.19
N THR A 9 8.93 -11.89 -0.80
CA THR A 9 8.51 -11.52 -2.17
C THR A 9 7.09 -10.93 -2.20
N ALA A 10 6.16 -11.46 -1.40
CA ALA A 10 4.81 -10.92 -1.32
C ALA A 10 4.79 -9.49 -0.76
N ILE A 11 5.60 -9.22 0.27
CA ILE A 11 5.73 -7.87 0.86
C ILE A 11 6.36 -6.90 -0.14
N GLU A 12 7.40 -7.31 -0.86
CA GLU A 12 8.04 -6.48 -1.89
C GLU A 12 7.04 -6.10 -3.00
N ASN A 13 6.29 -7.08 -3.51
CA ASN A 13 5.28 -6.85 -4.55
C ASN A 13 4.12 -5.98 -4.07
N ALA A 14 3.72 -6.09 -2.80
CA ALA A 14 2.64 -5.29 -2.22
C ALA A 14 3.10 -3.91 -1.74
N SER A 15 4.40 -3.59 -1.77
CA SER A 15 4.93 -2.32 -1.26
C SER A 15 4.67 -1.16 -2.24
N PRO A 16 3.83 -0.17 -1.88
CA PRO A 16 3.54 0.93 -2.78
C PRO A 16 4.67 1.97 -2.84
N LEU A 17 4.91 2.49 -4.05
CA LEU A 17 5.77 3.66 -4.27
C LEU A 17 4.99 4.98 -4.19
N MET A 18 3.73 4.97 -4.62
CA MET A 18 2.85 6.13 -4.59
C MET A 18 1.52 5.78 -3.93
N MET A 19 0.91 6.79 -3.30
CA MET A 19 -0.42 6.72 -2.74
C MET A 19 -1.21 7.93 -3.17
N VAL A 20 -2.53 7.81 -3.13
CA VAL A 20 -3.42 8.91 -3.44
C VAL A 20 -3.85 9.58 -2.13
N LYS A 21 -3.74 10.91 -2.04
CA LYS A 21 -4.25 11.69 -0.93
C LYS A 21 -5.28 12.71 -1.41
N SER A 22 -6.35 12.86 -0.65
CA SER A 22 -7.31 13.96 -0.82
C SER A 22 -6.63 15.30 -0.52
N LYS A 23 -6.59 16.20 -1.50
CA LYS A 23 -6.15 17.61 -1.35
C LYS A 23 -7.23 18.55 -1.86
N ARG A 24 -7.40 19.69 -1.19
CA ARG A 24 -8.33 20.74 -1.65
C ARG A 24 -7.59 21.75 -2.53
N LEU A 25 -8.05 21.90 -3.77
CA LEU A 25 -7.51 22.87 -4.73
C LEU A 25 -8.68 23.64 -5.36
N GLY A 26 -8.60 24.97 -5.40
CA GLY A 26 -9.58 25.81 -6.12
C GLY A 26 -11.05 25.62 -5.71
N GLY A 27 -11.32 25.20 -4.47
CA GLY A 27 -12.69 24.97 -3.97
C GLY A 27 -13.18 23.52 -3.99
N SER A 28 -12.50 22.63 -4.71
CA SER A 28 -12.86 21.20 -4.85
C SER A 28 -11.81 20.26 -4.24
N VAL A 29 -12.22 19.04 -3.88
CA VAL A 29 -11.32 18.01 -3.32
C VAL A 29 -10.88 17.08 -4.44
N TYR A 30 -9.57 17.00 -4.68
CA TYR A 30 -8.95 16.15 -5.68
C TYR A 30 -8.10 15.07 -5.05
N GLN A 31 -8.04 13.94 -5.74
CA GLN A 31 -7.16 12.82 -5.42
C GLN A 31 -5.79 13.07 -6.05
N VAL A 32 -4.79 13.36 -5.21
CA VAL A 32 -3.45 13.74 -5.66
C VAL A 32 -2.46 12.62 -5.34
N PRO A 33 -1.73 12.09 -6.35
CA PRO A 33 -0.64 11.14 -6.14
C PRO A 33 0.47 11.78 -5.32
N VAL A 34 0.96 11.06 -4.31
CA VAL A 34 2.10 11.45 -3.49
C VAL A 34 2.98 10.24 -3.25
N GLU A 35 4.29 10.47 -3.13
CA GLU A 35 5.24 9.40 -2.82
C GLU A 35 5.00 8.84 -1.40
N VAL A 36 5.12 7.51 -1.28
CA VAL A 36 5.04 6.82 0.00
C VAL A 36 6.42 6.84 0.68
N LYS A 37 6.48 7.47 1.84
CA LYS A 37 7.69 7.46 2.69
C LYS A 37 8.14 6.03 2.97
N GLN A 38 9.44 5.78 2.91
CA GLN A 38 10.03 4.44 3.06
C GLN A 38 9.60 3.74 4.36
N ASN A 39 9.52 4.48 5.47
CA ASN A 39 9.06 3.97 6.76
C ASN A 39 7.58 3.54 6.80
N LYS A 40 6.78 3.87 5.77
CA LYS A 40 5.37 3.49 5.66
C LYS A 40 5.10 2.42 4.60
N ARG A 41 6.06 2.09 3.73
CA ARG A 41 5.85 1.10 2.65
C ARG A 41 5.49 -0.28 3.21
N LEU A 42 6.25 -0.74 4.19
CA LEU A 42 6.01 -2.02 4.87
C LEU A 42 4.61 -2.08 5.51
N PHE A 43 4.21 -1.00 6.17
CA PHE A 43 2.88 -0.90 6.80
C PHE A 43 1.76 -1.04 5.77
N TYR A 44 1.85 -0.33 4.64
CA TYR A 44 0.83 -0.42 3.60
C TYR A 44 0.83 -1.79 2.91
N ALA A 45 1.99 -2.37 2.65
CA ALA A 45 2.11 -3.72 2.08
C ALA A 45 1.39 -4.76 2.96
N MET A 46 1.69 -4.80 4.26
CA MET A 46 1.05 -5.71 5.20
C MET A 46 -0.46 -5.46 5.28
N ARG A 47 -0.88 -4.19 5.34
CA ARG A 47 -2.30 -3.83 5.38
C ARG A 47 -3.05 -4.35 4.15
N TRP A 48 -2.51 -4.14 2.95
CA TRP A 48 -3.14 -4.60 1.71
C TRP A 48 -3.26 -6.11 1.64
N ILE A 49 -2.23 -6.84 2.08
CA ILE A 49 -2.28 -8.31 2.16
C ILE A 49 -3.40 -8.75 3.12
N LEU A 50 -3.47 -8.16 4.32
CA LEU A 50 -4.50 -8.50 5.30
C LEU A 50 -5.92 -8.14 4.82
N ASP A 51 -6.08 -6.97 4.20
CA ASP A 51 -7.36 -6.51 3.67
C ASP A 51 -7.85 -7.44 2.54
N ALA A 52 -6.95 -7.89 1.65
CA ALA A 52 -7.26 -8.85 0.60
C ALA A 52 -7.67 -10.23 1.13
N VAL A 53 -7.05 -10.69 2.22
CA VAL A 53 -7.44 -11.94 2.88
C VAL A 53 -8.81 -11.81 3.54
N ARG A 54 -9.07 -10.69 4.21
CA ARG A 54 -10.35 -10.40 4.87
C ARG A 54 -11.51 -10.28 3.89
N SER A 55 -11.29 -9.71 2.70
CA SER A 55 -12.33 -9.62 1.67
C SER A 55 -12.63 -10.93 0.97
N LYS A 56 -11.79 -11.96 1.17
CA LYS A 56 -11.93 -13.27 0.51
C LYS A 56 -12.76 -14.27 1.34
N SER A 57 -12.93 -14.02 2.63
CA SER A 57 -13.74 -14.85 3.54
C SER A 57 -15.21 -14.47 3.43
#